data_AF-A0A6L5Y0F5-F1
#
_entry.id   AF-A0A6L5Y0F5-F1
#
_cell.length_a   1.000
_cell.length_b   1.000
_cell.length_c   1.000
_cell.angle_alpha   90.00
_cell.angle_beta   90.00
_cell.angle_gamma   90.00
#
_symmetry.space_group_name_H-M   'P 1'
#
loop_
_entity.id
_entity.type
_entity.pdbx_description
1 polymer ?
#
loop_
_entity_poly.entity_id
_entity_poly.type
_entity_poly.pdbx_seq_one_letter_code
_entity_poly.pdbx_strand_id
1 'polypeptide(L)'
;MQKKSQYKWTKKLFGIVFVTILMFSCKLSVDTVEAASVTDENGKQVNTITSRVVTSGDKVDANKYTQHTIVLPTAEKQVIIPVELSKSGYYKLGIEVADNYGVSGYISAKLYSDADCTKSLIGIHPSIFLNQGTSNFGYMSISKAGTYYLKLSASSELCKNYESISIKLKGNLFNGDNRTLTSNKYTTTYRKDSRYVYYKVNVKKTGYITVKQNQLVQDNSGTFVIKEEDTSSYVALCNSKKKELTPDCYNSYKTTKNKQIFGVKKGTYYLKVKAYLTNPYRIKYTFKALTDQSGSSQKSAKTIKSGSRANGLVLATDKTSKVDWYKFYLPKKQNVSISIFGDTCNTSGSIRVQIIPPKKVILFGDTFSAGGTGFKKAVKSKDKFNAGTYYLKVTKTNDNVTGHYTITVK
;
A
#
# COMPACT_ATOMS: atom_id res chain seq x y z
N MET A 1 7.22 75.32 0.53
CA MET A 1 7.48 76.26 -0.59
C MET A 1 8.00 75.48 -1.78
N GLN A 2 7.27 75.57 -2.89
CA GLN A 2 7.68 75.13 -4.21
C GLN A 2 8.89 75.94 -4.70
N LYS A 3 9.79 75.31 -5.48
CA LYS A 3 10.13 75.82 -6.82
C LYS A 3 10.81 74.74 -7.67
N LYS A 4 10.20 74.51 -8.83
CA LYS A 4 10.68 73.74 -9.99
C LYS A 4 11.85 74.45 -10.68
N SER A 5 12.72 73.69 -11.34
CA SER A 5 13.36 73.98 -12.63
C SER A 5 14.32 72.82 -12.98
N GLN A 6 14.59 72.33 -14.19
CA GLN A 6 14.02 72.30 -15.54
C GLN A 6 14.83 71.19 -16.29
N TYR A 7 14.24 70.61 -17.34
CA TYR A 7 14.79 69.55 -18.18
C TYR A 7 16.01 70.00 -19.03
N LYS A 8 16.95 69.09 -19.35
CA LYS A 8 17.20 68.63 -20.75
C LYS A 8 18.23 67.50 -20.87
N TRP A 9 17.98 66.70 -21.90
CA TRP A 9 18.59 65.44 -22.30
C TRP A 9 19.98 65.55 -22.94
N THR A 10 20.81 64.50 -22.75
CA THR A 10 21.74 64.04 -23.79
C THR A 10 21.87 62.52 -23.81
N LYS A 11 21.64 61.97 -25.00
CA LYS A 11 21.77 60.56 -25.44
C LYS A 11 23.19 60.00 -25.20
N LYS A 12 23.30 58.74 -24.74
CA LYS A 12 24.39 57.78 -25.08
C LYS A 12 23.82 56.36 -24.91
N LEU A 13 23.26 55.78 -25.98
CA LEU A 13 23.85 54.75 -26.85
C LEU A 13 24.60 53.61 -26.13
N PHE A 14 24.05 52.41 -26.33
CA PHE A 14 24.58 51.08 -26.02
C PHE A 14 26.03 50.87 -26.51
N GLY A 15 26.87 50.33 -25.63
CA GLY A 15 28.14 49.69 -25.99
C GLY A 15 28.15 48.27 -25.46
N ILE A 16 27.92 47.30 -26.35
CA ILE A 16 28.07 45.86 -26.10
C ILE A 16 29.58 45.58 -26.04
N VAL A 17 30.09 45.09 -24.91
CA VAL A 17 31.45 44.58 -24.79
C VAL A 17 31.40 43.07 -25.03
N PHE A 18 31.88 42.66 -26.21
CA PHE A 18 32.23 41.28 -26.53
C PHE A 18 33.59 40.99 -25.87
N VAL A 19 33.62 40.13 -24.86
CA VAL A 19 34.88 39.62 -24.31
C VAL A 19 35.22 38.33 -25.03
N THR A 20 36.13 38.43 -25.99
CA THR A 20 36.77 37.30 -26.66
C THR A 20 37.88 36.78 -25.73
N ILE A 21 37.65 35.66 -25.03
CA ILE A 21 38.73 34.95 -24.32
C ILE A 21 39.43 34.06 -25.34
N LEU A 22 40.67 34.43 -25.70
CA LEU A 22 41.62 33.57 -26.39
C LEU A 22 41.87 32.32 -25.53
N MET A 23 41.47 31.15 -26.03
CA MET A 23 41.95 29.89 -25.48
C MET A 23 43.36 29.63 -26.00
N PHE A 24 44.34 29.79 -25.12
CA PHE A 24 45.68 29.23 -25.30
C PHE A 24 45.55 27.69 -25.30
N SER A 25 45.83 27.08 -26.44
CA SER A 25 45.88 25.63 -26.63
C SER A 25 47.16 25.07 -26.00
N CYS A 26 47.12 24.86 -24.68
CA CYS A 26 48.02 23.91 -24.05
C CYS A 26 47.51 22.50 -24.39
N LYS A 27 48.14 21.85 -25.38
CA LYS A 27 47.97 20.42 -25.63
C LYS A 27 48.52 19.64 -24.43
N LEU A 28 47.70 19.53 -23.38
CA LEU A 28 47.75 18.39 -22.49
C LEU A 28 47.12 17.24 -23.27
N SER A 29 47.88 16.17 -23.47
CA SER A 29 47.33 14.86 -23.81
C SER A 29 46.39 14.47 -22.67
N VAL A 30 45.11 14.82 -22.82
CA VAL A 30 44.04 14.23 -22.04
C VAL A 30 43.97 12.81 -22.53
N ASP A 31 44.60 11.89 -21.78
CA ASP A 31 44.20 10.48 -21.86
C ASP A 31 42.69 10.48 -21.70
N THR A 32 41.98 10.16 -22.79
CA THR A 32 40.54 10.13 -22.83
C THR A 32 40.09 9.11 -21.80
N VAL A 33 39.64 9.60 -20.64
CA VAL A 33 38.91 8.82 -19.64
C VAL A 33 37.66 8.32 -20.37
N GLU A 34 37.69 7.06 -20.80
CA GLU A 34 36.64 6.44 -21.59
C GLU A 34 35.43 6.22 -20.69
N ALA A 35 34.55 7.23 -20.62
CA ALA A 35 33.36 7.19 -19.79
C ALA A 35 32.60 5.86 -19.98
N ALA A 36 32.22 5.20 -18.88
CA ALA A 36 31.55 3.91 -18.96
C ALA A 36 30.39 3.93 -19.97
N SER A 37 30.39 2.98 -20.89
CA SER A 37 29.31 2.84 -21.85
C SER A 37 28.12 2.18 -21.17
N VAL A 38 26.94 2.79 -21.34
CA VAL A 38 25.67 2.23 -20.87
C VAL A 38 24.83 1.89 -22.09
N THR A 39 24.38 0.64 -22.18
CA THR A 39 23.48 0.18 -23.23
C THR A 39 22.17 -0.31 -22.63
N ASP A 40 21.06 -0.06 -23.33
CA ASP A 40 19.76 -0.60 -22.97
C ASP A 40 19.60 -2.09 -23.37
N GLU A 41 18.44 -2.67 -23.08
CA GLU A 41 18.13 -4.08 -23.39
C GLU A 41 18.18 -4.43 -24.88
N ASN A 42 18.16 -3.44 -25.77
CA ASN A 42 18.28 -3.62 -27.22
C ASN A 42 19.69 -3.31 -27.73
N GLY A 43 20.65 -3.07 -26.83
CA GLY A 43 22.04 -2.73 -27.17
C GLY A 43 22.26 -1.27 -27.60
N LYS A 44 21.25 -0.39 -27.46
CA LYS A 44 21.39 1.02 -27.82
C LYS A 44 22.13 1.78 -26.72
N GLN A 45 23.11 2.60 -27.09
CA GLN A 45 23.81 3.47 -26.15
C GLN A 45 22.87 4.53 -25.57
N VAL A 46 22.92 4.69 -24.25
CA VAL A 46 22.11 5.65 -23.48
C VAL A 46 22.99 6.37 -22.47
N ASN A 47 22.60 7.59 -22.07
CA ASN A 47 23.35 8.39 -21.09
C ASN A 47 22.72 8.33 -19.69
N THR A 48 21.56 7.68 -19.56
CA THR A 48 20.76 7.64 -18.33
C THR A 48 20.11 6.27 -18.20
N ILE A 49 20.06 5.75 -16.98
CA ILE A 49 19.28 4.56 -16.65
C ILE A 49 17.85 4.99 -16.37
N THR A 50 16.88 4.32 -16.99
CA THR A 50 15.48 4.47 -16.63
C THR A 50 14.98 3.21 -15.93
N SER A 51 13.81 3.30 -15.29
CA SER A 51 13.19 2.14 -14.67
C SER A 51 11.69 2.11 -14.86
N ARG A 52 11.18 0.92 -15.15
CA ARG A 52 9.75 0.67 -15.22
C ARG A 52 9.11 0.90 -13.86
N VAL A 53 7.88 1.42 -13.88
CA VAL A 53 7.07 1.56 -12.67
C VAL A 53 6.17 0.32 -12.55
N VAL A 54 6.32 -0.41 -11.45
CA VAL A 54 5.41 -1.50 -11.09
C VAL A 54 4.11 -0.88 -10.58
N THR A 55 3.01 -1.14 -11.29
CA THR A 55 1.71 -0.53 -10.99
C THR A 55 0.60 -1.54 -10.80
N SER A 56 0.70 -2.70 -11.46
CA SER A 56 -0.28 -3.76 -11.30
C SER A 56 0.00 -4.57 -10.03
N GLY A 57 -1.05 -5.17 -9.49
CA GLY A 57 -0.96 -6.10 -8.37
C GLY A 57 -0.57 -7.54 -8.73
N ASP A 58 -0.04 -7.75 -9.94
CA ASP A 58 0.30 -9.05 -10.48
C ASP A 58 1.79 -9.37 -10.22
N LYS A 59 2.07 -10.66 -9.94
CA LYS A 59 3.44 -11.16 -9.82
C LYS A 59 4.22 -11.04 -11.13
N VAL A 60 3.56 -11.17 -12.29
CA VAL A 60 4.21 -11.05 -13.61
C VAL A 60 4.81 -9.67 -13.76
N ASP A 61 4.05 -8.61 -13.53
CA ASP A 61 4.53 -7.23 -13.59
C ASP A 61 5.61 -6.92 -12.54
N ALA A 62 5.45 -7.43 -11.32
CA ALA A 62 6.43 -7.26 -10.25
C ALA A 62 7.80 -7.89 -10.56
N ASN A 63 7.83 -8.93 -11.40
CA ASN A 63 9.05 -9.62 -11.82
C ASN A 63 9.67 -9.09 -13.11
N LYS A 64 8.98 -8.23 -13.83
CA LYS A 64 9.62 -7.53 -14.95
C LYS A 64 10.52 -6.42 -14.38
N TYR A 65 11.60 -6.14 -15.10
CA TYR A 65 12.57 -5.08 -14.82
C TYR A 65 13.03 -4.48 -16.14
N THR A 66 13.59 -3.27 -16.10
CA THR A 66 14.42 -2.76 -17.20
C THR A 66 15.83 -3.30 -17.00
N GLN A 67 16.47 -3.69 -18.09
CA GLN A 67 17.86 -4.14 -18.08
C GLN A 67 18.75 -3.12 -18.78
N HIS A 68 19.91 -2.86 -18.20
CA HIS A 68 20.98 -2.10 -18.84
C HIS A 68 22.30 -2.85 -18.66
N THR A 69 23.18 -2.76 -19.63
CA THR A 69 24.56 -3.26 -19.53
C THR A 69 25.49 -2.07 -19.38
N ILE A 70 26.44 -2.18 -18.45
CA ILE A 70 27.43 -1.16 -18.18
C ILE A 70 28.80 -1.81 -18.34
N VAL A 71 29.65 -1.18 -19.13
CA VAL A 71 31.05 -1.53 -19.23
C VAL A 71 31.83 -0.56 -18.35
N LEU A 72 32.31 -1.04 -17.20
CA LEU A 72 33.16 -0.27 -16.29
C LEU A 72 34.63 -0.41 -16.72
N PRO A 73 35.31 0.67 -17.16
CA PRO A 73 36.75 0.63 -17.37
C PRO A 73 37.46 0.47 -16.03
N THR A 74 38.38 -0.49 -15.93
CA THR A 74 39.03 -0.78 -14.65
C THR A 74 40.06 0.27 -14.24
N ALA A 75 40.59 1.03 -15.21
CA ALA A 75 41.44 2.19 -14.95
C ALA A 75 40.77 3.23 -14.03
N GLU A 76 39.45 3.40 -14.14
CA GLU A 76 38.67 4.37 -13.36
C GLU A 76 38.24 3.83 -11.98
N LYS A 77 38.20 2.49 -11.82
CA LYS A 77 37.72 1.73 -10.64
C LYS A 77 36.25 1.99 -10.24
N GLN A 78 35.66 3.11 -10.66
CA GLN A 78 34.30 3.53 -10.34
C GLN A 78 33.71 4.35 -11.48
N VAL A 79 32.38 4.33 -11.61
CA VAL A 79 31.65 5.24 -12.50
C VAL A 79 30.38 5.74 -11.84
N ILE A 80 29.92 6.92 -12.25
CA ILE A 80 28.68 7.54 -11.80
C ILE A 80 27.74 7.66 -12.99
N ILE A 81 26.54 7.10 -12.88
CA ILE A 81 25.54 7.06 -13.95
C ILE A 81 24.23 7.67 -13.45
N PRO A 82 23.65 8.63 -14.18
CA PRO A 82 22.33 9.17 -13.84
C PRO A 82 21.23 8.11 -13.95
N VAL A 83 20.32 8.09 -12.97
CA VAL A 83 19.14 7.23 -12.91
C VAL A 83 17.89 8.10 -12.81
N GLU A 84 17.02 8.02 -13.81
CA GLU A 84 15.76 8.76 -13.84
C GLU A 84 14.63 7.91 -13.24
N LEU A 85 14.07 8.37 -12.13
CA LEU A 85 12.97 7.72 -11.44
C LEU A 85 11.71 8.61 -11.51
N SER A 86 10.71 8.14 -12.24
CA SER A 86 9.52 8.93 -12.59
C SER A 86 8.50 9.11 -11.45
N LYS A 87 8.69 8.43 -10.31
CA LYS A 87 7.76 8.43 -9.16
C LYS A 87 8.48 8.36 -7.82
N SER A 88 7.79 8.76 -6.76
CA SER A 88 8.20 8.37 -5.40
C SER A 88 7.90 6.88 -5.17
N GLY A 89 8.58 6.26 -4.21
CA GLY A 89 8.35 4.87 -3.85
C GLY A 89 9.61 4.13 -3.47
N TYR A 90 9.79 2.96 -4.05
CA TYR A 90 10.88 2.07 -3.67
C TYR A 90 11.52 1.45 -4.90
N TYR A 91 12.80 1.74 -5.06
CA TYR A 91 13.57 1.26 -6.19
C TYR A 91 14.26 -0.04 -5.80
N LYS A 92 13.98 -1.13 -6.52
CA LYS A 92 14.75 -2.38 -6.45
C LYS A 92 15.76 -2.36 -7.58
N LEU A 93 17.02 -2.55 -7.21
CA LEU A 93 18.16 -2.57 -8.12
C LEU A 93 18.88 -3.90 -7.92
N GLY A 94 18.95 -4.70 -8.97
CA GLY A 94 19.81 -5.87 -9.06
C GLY A 94 21.06 -5.54 -9.84
N ILE A 95 22.17 -6.08 -9.40
CA ILE A 95 23.40 -6.15 -10.19
C ILE A 95 23.72 -7.62 -10.46
N GLU A 96 24.30 -7.87 -11.61
CA GLU A 96 24.80 -9.16 -12.08
C GLU A 96 26.04 -8.91 -12.94
N VAL A 97 27.01 -9.81 -12.88
CA VAL A 97 28.15 -9.78 -13.80
C VAL A 97 27.92 -10.77 -14.93
N ALA A 98 28.32 -10.38 -16.14
CA ALA A 98 28.15 -11.25 -17.30
C ALA A 98 29.12 -12.45 -17.28
N ASP A 99 30.31 -12.26 -16.70
CA ASP A 99 31.40 -13.22 -16.75
C ASP A 99 31.76 -13.76 -15.36
N ASN A 100 32.28 -14.99 -15.34
CA ASN A 100 32.95 -15.52 -14.16
C ASN A 100 34.40 -15.01 -14.14
N TYR A 101 34.67 -13.99 -13.33
CA TYR A 101 35.96 -13.31 -13.30
C TYR A 101 37.07 -14.06 -12.54
N GLY A 102 36.93 -15.35 -12.18
CA GLY A 102 38.02 -16.22 -11.72
C GLY A 102 38.85 -15.80 -10.49
N VAL A 103 38.61 -14.60 -9.94
CA VAL A 103 39.38 -13.94 -8.90
C VAL A 103 38.48 -13.51 -7.75
N SER A 104 39.05 -13.40 -6.55
CA SER A 104 38.35 -12.80 -5.41
C SER A 104 38.18 -11.30 -5.65
N GLY A 105 36.95 -10.82 -5.61
CA GLY A 105 36.66 -9.41 -5.79
C GLY A 105 35.20 -9.09 -5.53
N TYR A 106 34.90 -7.79 -5.46
CA TYR A 106 33.53 -7.34 -5.32
C TYR A 106 33.20 -6.13 -6.18
N ILE A 107 31.93 -6.05 -6.54
CA ILE A 107 31.32 -4.88 -7.18
C ILE A 107 30.25 -4.37 -6.21
N SER A 108 30.22 -3.07 -6.00
CA SER A 108 29.18 -2.42 -5.20
C SER A 108 28.45 -1.36 -6.00
N ALA A 109 27.15 -1.24 -5.77
CA ALA A 109 26.32 -0.22 -6.38
C ALA A 109 25.68 0.61 -5.27
N LYS A 110 25.86 1.93 -5.29
CA LYS A 110 25.25 2.85 -4.32
C LYS A 110 24.50 3.97 -5.03
N LEU A 111 23.28 4.25 -4.59
CA LEU A 111 22.45 5.31 -5.15
C LEU A 111 22.48 6.57 -4.28
N TYR A 112 22.62 7.73 -4.91
CA TYR A 112 22.74 9.05 -4.27
C TYR A 112 21.70 10.03 -4.81
N SER A 113 21.35 11.02 -4.00
CA SER A 113 20.41 12.10 -4.39
C SER A 113 21.08 13.29 -5.09
N ASP A 114 22.40 13.30 -5.18
CA ASP A 114 23.23 14.38 -5.71
C ASP A 114 24.37 13.81 -6.58
N ALA A 115 24.80 14.60 -7.58
CA ALA A 115 25.80 14.18 -8.57
C ALA A 115 27.16 13.87 -7.95
N ASP A 116 27.54 14.62 -6.92
CA ASP A 116 28.80 14.47 -6.20
C ASP A 116 28.85 13.22 -5.31
N CYS A 117 27.75 12.46 -5.25
CA CYS A 117 27.61 11.25 -4.45
C CYS A 117 27.92 11.46 -2.95
N THR A 118 27.46 12.57 -2.38
CA THR A 118 27.65 12.89 -0.95
C THR A 118 26.45 12.49 -0.08
N LYS A 119 25.25 12.38 -0.65
CA LYS A 119 24.00 12.05 0.07
C LYS A 119 23.42 10.72 -0.42
N SER A 120 23.89 9.64 0.20
CA SER A 120 23.42 8.29 -0.11
C SER A 120 21.95 8.10 0.29
N LEU A 121 21.19 7.38 -0.53
CA LEU A 121 19.81 7.06 -0.22
C LEU A 121 19.69 6.02 0.90
N ILE A 122 18.64 6.14 1.70
CA ILE A 122 18.27 5.17 2.74
C ILE A 122 17.82 3.88 2.07
N GLY A 123 18.49 2.78 2.39
CA GLY A 123 18.22 1.51 1.73
C GLY A 123 19.25 0.43 2.03
N ILE A 124 19.03 -0.73 1.43
CA ILE A 124 20.05 -1.78 1.28
C ILE A 124 20.66 -1.55 -0.10
N HIS A 125 21.97 -1.41 -0.19
CA HIS A 125 22.65 -1.20 -1.47
C HIS A 125 23.24 -2.55 -1.92
N PRO A 126 23.10 -2.95 -3.20
CA PRO A 126 23.57 -4.27 -3.59
C PRO A 126 25.08 -4.30 -3.77
N SER A 127 25.67 -5.44 -3.46
CA SER A 127 27.07 -5.77 -3.75
C SER A 127 27.16 -7.23 -4.20
N ILE A 128 28.03 -7.55 -5.15
CA ILE A 128 28.33 -8.95 -5.53
C ILE A 128 29.75 -9.27 -5.12
N PHE A 129 29.94 -10.42 -4.49
CA PHE A 129 31.24 -11.06 -4.33
C PHE A 129 31.37 -12.16 -5.38
N LEU A 130 32.40 -12.08 -6.22
CA LEU A 130 32.48 -12.88 -7.45
C LEU A 130 32.77 -14.36 -7.22
N ASN A 131 33.25 -14.71 -6.02
CA ASN A 131 33.41 -16.10 -5.57
C ASN A 131 32.10 -16.77 -5.11
N GLN A 132 30.95 -16.07 -5.13
CA GLN A 132 29.67 -16.61 -4.63
C GLN A 132 28.52 -16.63 -5.68
N GLY A 133 28.78 -16.19 -6.92
CA GLY A 133 27.90 -16.43 -8.08
C GLY A 133 26.44 -15.97 -7.97
N THR A 134 26.08 -15.12 -7.01
CA THR A 134 24.68 -14.78 -6.72
C THR A 134 24.32 -13.36 -7.15
N SER A 135 23.23 -13.21 -7.91
CA SER A 135 22.62 -11.91 -8.19
C SER A 135 22.13 -11.29 -6.88
N ASN A 136 22.59 -10.07 -6.58
CA ASN A 136 22.21 -9.37 -5.36
C ASN A 136 21.31 -8.18 -5.66
N PHE A 137 20.19 -8.11 -4.94
CA PHE A 137 19.23 -7.02 -5.03
C PHE A 137 19.35 -6.11 -3.82
N GLY A 138 19.50 -4.81 -4.11
CA GLY A 138 19.36 -3.75 -3.16
C GLY A 138 18.05 -3.02 -3.39
N TYR A 139 17.71 -2.21 -2.40
CA TYR A 139 16.44 -1.57 -2.28
C TYR A 139 16.55 -0.20 -1.62
N MET A 140 16.10 0.85 -2.30
CA MET A 140 16.27 2.24 -1.86
C MET A 140 14.94 2.98 -1.82
N SER A 141 14.76 3.80 -0.78
CA SER A 141 13.59 4.67 -0.61
C SER A 141 13.70 5.92 -1.48
N ILE A 142 12.69 6.17 -2.30
CA ILE A 142 12.62 7.28 -3.26
C ILE A 142 11.56 8.26 -2.77
N SER A 143 11.99 9.43 -2.30
CA SER A 143 11.10 10.40 -1.66
C SER A 143 10.26 11.19 -2.67
N LYS A 144 10.81 11.43 -3.87
CA LYS A 144 10.18 12.16 -4.98
C LYS A 144 10.70 11.67 -6.33
N ALA A 145 9.93 11.92 -7.38
CA ALA A 145 10.42 11.74 -8.74
C ALA A 145 11.62 12.66 -9.02
N GLY A 146 12.55 12.22 -9.86
CA GLY A 146 13.72 13.00 -10.26
C GLY A 146 14.90 12.14 -10.68
N THR A 147 16.03 12.81 -10.90
CA THR A 147 17.31 12.20 -11.23
C THR A 147 18.09 11.88 -9.96
N TYR A 148 18.62 10.66 -9.91
CA TYR A 148 19.49 10.13 -8.87
C TYR A 148 20.80 9.67 -9.53
N TYR A 149 21.81 9.32 -8.74
CA TYR A 149 23.14 9.02 -9.25
C TYR A 149 23.62 7.69 -8.73
N LEU A 150 23.79 6.72 -9.62
CA LEU A 150 24.28 5.39 -9.32
C LEU A 150 25.79 5.39 -9.42
N LYS A 151 26.45 5.20 -8.28
CA LYS A 151 27.89 4.95 -8.23
C LYS A 151 28.14 3.45 -8.24
N LEU A 152 28.79 2.96 -9.29
CA LEU A 152 29.35 1.61 -9.33
C LEU A 152 30.82 1.67 -8.95
N SER A 153 31.30 0.67 -8.22
CA SER A 153 32.71 0.58 -7.84
C SER A 153 33.15 -0.88 -7.81
N ALA A 154 34.31 -1.15 -8.41
CA ALA A 154 34.95 -2.46 -8.41
C ALA A 154 36.16 -2.47 -7.46
N SER A 155 36.41 -3.61 -6.83
CA SER A 155 37.59 -3.81 -6.00
C SER A 155 38.88 -3.71 -6.82
N SER A 156 39.96 -3.24 -6.20
CA SER A 156 41.28 -3.15 -6.84
C SER A 156 41.76 -4.48 -7.43
N GLU A 157 41.41 -5.61 -6.83
CA GLU A 157 41.81 -6.93 -7.32
C GLU A 157 41.23 -7.24 -8.70
N LEU A 158 39.96 -6.90 -8.92
CA LEU A 158 39.35 -7.02 -10.25
C LEU A 158 40.00 -6.09 -11.26
N CYS A 159 40.30 -4.87 -10.82
CA CYS A 159 40.83 -3.85 -11.71
C CYS A 159 42.27 -4.13 -12.18
N LYS A 160 43.00 -5.02 -11.50
CA LYS A 160 44.34 -5.46 -11.91
C LYS A 160 44.32 -6.57 -12.96
N ASN A 161 43.27 -7.38 -12.97
CA ASN A 161 43.22 -8.62 -13.74
C ASN A 161 42.37 -8.49 -15.02
N TYR A 162 41.63 -7.39 -15.18
CA TYR A 162 40.73 -7.15 -16.31
C TYR A 162 40.82 -5.69 -16.77
N GLU A 163 40.69 -5.45 -18.08
CA GLU A 163 40.67 -4.09 -18.66
C GLU A 163 39.30 -3.40 -18.50
N SER A 164 38.23 -4.19 -18.53
CA SER A 164 36.88 -3.72 -18.29
C SER A 164 36.04 -4.81 -17.62
N ILE A 165 34.95 -4.39 -16.98
CA ILE A 165 34.03 -5.27 -16.27
C ILE A 165 32.61 -5.02 -16.80
N SER A 166 31.95 -6.06 -17.29
CA SER A 166 30.59 -5.99 -17.81
C SER A 166 29.56 -6.30 -16.74
N ILE A 167 28.71 -5.31 -16.43
CA ILE A 167 27.72 -5.35 -15.35
C ILE A 167 26.33 -5.21 -15.94
N LYS A 168 25.46 -6.19 -15.69
CA LYS A 168 24.03 -6.10 -15.97
C LYS A 168 23.31 -5.51 -14.77
N LEU A 169 22.62 -4.39 -14.99
CA LEU A 169 21.70 -3.80 -14.02
C LEU A 169 20.27 -4.20 -14.32
N LYS A 170 19.52 -4.54 -13.27
CA LYS A 170 18.10 -4.89 -13.33
C LYS A 170 17.32 -3.95 -12.41
N GLY A 171 16.53 -3.04 -12.96
CA GLY A 171 15.81 -2.01 -12.19
C GLY A 171 14.30 -2.11 -12.28
N ASN A 172 13.60 -1.95 -11.14
CA ASN A 172 12.17 -1.60 -11.15
C ASN A 172 11.77 -0.72 -9.96
N LEU A 173 10.76 0.13 -10.18
CA LEU A 173 10.27 1.11 -9.21
C LEU A 173 8.86 0.76 -8.74
N PHE A 174 8.71 0.40 -7.47
CA PHE A 174 7.40 0.22 -6.84
C PHE A 174 6.83 1.59 -6.48
N ASN A 175 5.71 1.96 -7.11
CA ASN A 175 5.07 3.26 -6.89
C ASN A 175 4.65 3.43 -5.42
N GLY A 176 5.03 4.54 -4.79
CA GLY A 176 4.67 4.92 -3.42
C GLY A 176 3.64 6.04 -3.30
N ASP A 177 3.11 6.54 -4.40
CA ASP A 177 2.16 7.65 -4.44
C ASP A 177 0.75 7.22 -3.97
N ASN A 178 0.03 8.20 -3.41
CA ASN A 178 -1.42 8.08 -3.19
C ASN A 178 -2.13 7.83 -4.51
N ARG A 179 -3.16 6.97 -4.51
CA ARG A 179 -3.87 6.62 -5.74
C ARG A 179 -5.34 6.32 -5.52
N THR A 180 -6.11 6.45 -6.59
CA THR A 180 -7.49 5.96 -6.62
C THR A 180 -7.48 4.49 -6.99
N LEU A 181 -8.17 3.66 -6.20
CA LEU A 181 -8.34 2.25 -6.51
C LEU A 181 -9.52 2.04 -7.44
N THR A 182 -9.36 1.10 -8.37
CA THR A 182 -10.46 0.50 -9.13
C THR A 182 -10.99 -0.70 -8.36
N SER A 183 -12.31 -0.80 -8.21
CA SER A 183 -12.95 -1.92 -7.50
C SER A 183 -12.54 -3.26 -8.13
N ASN A 184 -12.25 -4.24 -7.28
CA ASN A 184 -11.82 -5.59 -7.64
C ASN A 184 -10.52 -5.68 -8.46
N LYS A 185 -9.69 -4.63 -8.49
CA LYS A 185 -8.37 -4.65 -9.13
C LYS A 185 -7.28 -4.48 -8.08
N TYR A 186 -6.27 -5.35 -8.11
CA TYR A 186 -5.07 -5.15 -7.28
C TYR A 186 -4.14 -4.10 -7.88
N THR A 187 -3.47 -3.36 -7.01
CA THR A 187 -2.31 -2.51 -7.32
C THR A 187 -1.18 -2.81 -6.34
N THR A 188 0.07 -2.71 -6.80
CA THR A 188 1.24 -2.90 -5.96
C THR A 188 1.78 -1.58 -5.44
N THR A 189 2.29 -1.61 -4.22
CA THR A 189 2.99 -0.51 -3.60
C THR A 189 4.10 -1.06 -2.71
N TYR A 190 4.97 -0.17 -2.25
CA TYR A 190 5.96 -0.49 -1.24
C TYR A 190 6.10 0.70 -0.28
N ARG A 191 6.33 0.45 1.01
CA ARG A 191 6.90 1.47 1.89
C ARG A 191 7.60 0.88 3.11
N LYS A 192 8.91 1.14 3.22
CA LYS A 192 9.69 1.10 4.48
C LYS A 192 9.40 2.42 5.21
N ASP A 193 9.50 2.48 6.54
CA ASP A 193 9.38 3.70 7.38
C ASP A 193 7.99 4.05 7.98
N SER A 194 7.06 3.09 8.14
CA SER A 194 5.81 3.26 8.95
C SER A 194 4.85 4.39 8.54
N ARG A 195 5.10 5.08 7.43
CA ARG A 195 4.24 6.14 6.87
C ARG A 195 3.01 5.55 6.19
N TYR A 196 1.89 6.26 6.31
CA TYR A 196 0.63 5.83 5.73
C TYR A 196 0.56 6.10 4.23
N VAL A 197 0.04 5.14 3.47
CA VAL A 197 -0.40 5.36 2.08
C VAL A 197 -1.93 5.51 2.08
N TYR A 198 -2.41 6.53 1.38
CA TYR A 198 -3.85 6.79 1.25
C TYR A 198 -4.37 6.31 -0.11
N TYR A 199 -5.35 5.43 -0.07
CA TYR A 199 -6.03 4.93 -1.27
C TYR A 199 -7.44 5.48 -1.35
N LYS A 200 -7.71 6.31 -2.36
CA LYS A 200 -9.06 6.84 -2.61
C LYS A 200 -9.94 5.71 -3.14
N VAL A 201 -11.13 5.56 -2.56
CA VAL A 201 -12.17 4.63 -3.02
C VAL A 201 -13.49 5.38 -3.19
N ASN A 202 -14.21 5.04 -4.26
CA ASN A 202 -15.49 5.67 -4.59
C ASN A 202 -16.61 4.62 -4.50
N VAL A 203 -17.63 4.92 -3.70
CA VAL A 203 -18.69 3.99 -3.36
C VAL A 203 -20.01 4.53 -3.89
N LYS A 204 -20.66 3.80 -4.81
CA LYS A 204 -21.83 4.29 -5.54
C LYS A 204 -23.16 4.10 -4.78
N LYS A 205 -23.22 3.16 -3.83
CA LYS A 205 -24.41 2.81 -3.04
C LYS A 205 -24.02 2.63 -1.57
N THR A 206 -25.01 2.57 -0.69
CA THR A 206 -24.81 2.12 0.70
C THR A 206 -24.53 0.61 0.72
N GLY A 207 -23.60 0.20 1.58
CA GLY A 207 -23.16 -1.20 1.67
C GLY A 207 -21.86 -1.30 2.44
N TYR A 208 -20.99 -2.23 2.05
CA TYR A 208 -19.71 -2.41 2.73
C TYR A 208 -18.54 -2.57 1.75
N ILE A 209 -17.40 -2.01 2.16
CA ILE A 209 -16.10 -2.18 1.53
C ILE A 209 -15.42 -3.39 2.16
N THR A 210 -14.80 -4.24 1.34
CA THR A 210 -13.85 -5.26 1.78
C THR A 210 -12.47 -4.92 1.25
N VAL A 211 -11.47 -4.87 2.11
CA VAL A 211 -10.06 -4.64 1.74
C VAL A 211 -9.30 -5.94 1.88
N LYS A 212 -8.46 -6.25 0.89
CA LYS A 212 -7.53 -7.39 0.93
C LYS A 212 -6.12 -6.92 0.59
N GLN A 213 -5.15 -7.40 1.35
CA GLN A 213 -3.73 -7.15 1.14
C GLN A 213 -2.99 -8.49 1.05
N ASN A 214 -1.99 -8.56 0.19
CA ASN A 214 -1.08 -9.71 0.11
C ASN A 214 0.35 -9.20 -0.08
N GLN A 215 1.32 -9.94 0.46
CA GLN A 215 2.73 -9.59 0.32
C GLN A 215 3.24 -10.15 -1.00
N LEU A 216 4.18 -9.43 -1.58
CA LEU A 216 5.03 -9.92 -2.65
C LEU A 216 6.37 -10.26 -2.00
N VAL A 217 6.61 -11.54 -1.78
CA VAL A 217 7.87 -12.03 -1.18
C VAL A 217 8.75 -12.59 -2.28
N GLN A 218 10.06 -12.52 -2.12
CA GLN A 218 10.96 -13.20 -3.05
C GLN A 218 11.20 -14.64 -2.60
N ASP A 219 11.24 -15.55 -3.56
CA ASP A 219 11.81 -16.88 -3.34
C ASP A 219 13.35 -16.85 -3.43
N ASN A 220 13.98 -18.02 -3.28
CA ASN A 220 15.44 -18.15 -3.33
C ASN A 220 16.07 -17.76 -4.68
N SER A 221 15.26 -17.63 -5.75
CA SER A 221 15.71 -17.15 -7.06
C SER A 221 15.62 -15.62 -7.22
N GLY A 222 15.11 -14.90 -6.21
CA GLY A 222 14.85 -13.46 -6.28
C GLY A 222 13.54 -13.11 -7.02
N THR A 223 12.74 -14.11 -7.39
CA THR A 223 11.44 -13.97 -8.06
C THR A 223 10.35 -13.66 -7.04
N PHE A 224 9.58 -12.60 -7.29
CA PHE A 224 8.41 -12.26 -6.49
C PHE A 224 7.28 -13.28 -6.67
N VAL A 225 6.87 -13.87 -5.56
CA VAL A 225 5.67 -14.69 -5.42
C VAL A 225 4.68 -14.00 -4.49
N ILE A 226 3.39 -14.32 -4.65
CA ILE A 226 2.34 -13.77 -3.81
C ILE A 226 2.16 -14.67 -2.60
N LYS A 227 2.27 -14.08 -1.40
CA LYS A 227 1.94 -14.78 -0.15
C LYS A 227 0.58 -14.28 0.35
N GLU A 228 -0.42 -15.14 0.26
CA GLU A 228 -1.80 -14.77 0.61
C GLU A 228 -2.06 -14.73 2.12
N GLU A 229 -1.29 -15.49 2.88
CA GLU A 229 -1.59 -15.84 4.27
C GLU A 229 -0.78 -14.97 5.27
N ASP A 230 0.39 -14.48 4.87
CA ASP A 230 1.36 -13.87 5.80
C ASP A 230 1.38 -12.34 5.81
N THR A 231 0.20 -11.71 5.85
CA THR A 231 0.14 -10.25 5.84
C THR A 231 -0.52 -9.63 7.05
N SER A 232 0.33 -9.14 7.95
CA SER A 232 -0.07 -8.19 8.98
C SER A 232 -0.24 -6.80 8.38
N SER A 233 -1.42 -6.22 8.49
CA SER A 233 -1.68 -4.87 7.99
C SER A 233 -2.69 -4.15 8.85
N TYR A 234 -2.56 -2.82 8.90
CA TYR A 234 -3.50 -1.95 9.59
C TYR A 234 -4.14 -1.03 8.56
N VAL A 235 -5.46 -0.99 8.57
CA VAL A 235 -6.24 -0.15 7.66
C VAL A 235 -7.27 0.62 8.45
N ALA A 236 -7.22 1.94 8.42
CA ALA A 236 -8.30 2.78 8.90
C ALA A 236 -9.13 3.30 7.72
N LEU A 237 -10.45 3.37 7.89
CA LEU A 237 -11.33 4.08 6.97
C LEU A 237 -11.33 5.56 7.32
N CYS A 238 -11.09 6.41 6.32
CA CYS A 238 -11.20 7.85 6.43
C CYS A 238 -12.31 8.39 5.53
N ASN A 239 -12.88 9.54 5.90
CA ASN A 239 -13.80 10.29 5.04
C ASN A 239 -13.08 10.97 3.86
N SER A 240 -13.82 11.71 3.04
CA SER A 240 -13.29 12.43 1.86
C SER A 240 -12.24 13.50 2.18
N LYS A 241 -12.15 13.96 3.44
CA LYS A 241 -11.14 14.91 3.94
C LYS A 241 -9.95 14.21 4.61
N LYS A 242 -9.80 12.89 4.45
CA LYS A 242 -8.78 12.04 5.10
C LYS A 242 -8.85 12.03 6.64
N LYS A 243 -9.97 12.47 7.25
CA LYS A 243 -10.21 12.30 8.68
C LYS A 243 -10.70 10.88 8.96
N GLU A 244 -10.09 10.22 9.93
CA GLU A 244 -10.43 8.86 10.34
C GLU A 244 -11.88 8.77 10.82
N LEU A 245 -12.55 7.70 10.39
CA LEU A 245 -13.88 7.27 10.83
C LEU A 245 -13.80 6.01 11.70
N THR A 246 -12.70 5.27 11.60
CA THR A 246 -12.44 4.05 12.37
C THR A 246 -11.01 4.09 12.89
N PRO A 247 -10.71 3.35 13.98
CA PRO A 247 -9.33 3.06 14.33
C PRO A 247 -8.65 2.19 13.25
N ASP A 248 -7.36 1.98 13.42
CA ASP A 248 -6.57 1.05 12.62
C ASP A 248 -7.11 -0.39 12.79
N CYS A 249 -7.75 -0.91 11.73
CA CYS A 249 -8.24 -2.28 11.67
C CYS A 249 -7.08 -3.25 11.38
N TYR A 250 -6.69 -4.03 12.39
CA TYR A 250 -5.65 -5.02 12.25
C TYR A 250 -6.15 -6.26 11.51
N ASN A 251 -5.42 -6.65 10.47
CA ASN A 251 -5.51 -7.97 9.88
C ASN A 251 -4.29 -8.80 10.31
N SER A 252 -4.54 -10.00 10.84
CA SER A 252 -3.52 -10.88 11.38
C SER A 252 -3.08 -11.91 10.36
N TYR A 253 -1.77 -12.04 10.19
CA TYR A 253 -1.12 -13.07 9.38
C TYR A 253 -1.46 -14.53 9.77
N LYS A 254 -2.03 -14.77 10.97
CA LYS A 254 -2.36 -16.12 11.45
C LYS A 254 -3.74 -16.63 11.01
N THR A 255 -4.48 -15.86 10.21
CA THR A 255 -5.88 -16.21 9.90
C THR A 255 -6.13 -16.33 8.40
N THR A 256 -6.85 -17.38 8.00
CA THR A 256 -7.35 -17.58 6.62
C THR A 256 -8.41 -16.53 6.21
N LYS A 257 -8.74 -15.59 7.10
CA LYS A 257 -9.75 -14.55 6.92
C LYS A 257 -9.12 -13.16 6.70
N ASN A 258 -8.06 -13.10 5.89
CA ASN A 258 -7.27 -11.90 5.59
C ASN A 258 -8.08 -10.81 4.83
N LYS A 259 -8.97 -10.13 5.54
CA LYS A 259 -9.76 -9.00 5.01
C LYS A 259 -10.17 -8.03 6.13
N GLN A 260 -10.22 -6.74 5.80
CA GLN A 260 -10.85 -5.70 6.61
C GLN A 260 -12.20 -5.30 5.98
N ILE A 261 -13.21 -5.01 6.81
CA ILE A 261 -14.56 -4.69 6.37
C ILE A 261 -15.02 -3.37 6.97
N PHE A 262 -15.64 -2.53 6.16
CA PHE A 262 -16.18 -1.23 6.57
C PHE A 262 -17.57 -1.00 5.99
N GLY A 263 -18.57 -0.80 6.85
CA GLY A 263 -19.91 -0.37 6.46
C GLY A 263 -19.92 1.13 6.13
N VAL A 264 -20.43 1.49 4.95
CA VAL A 264 -20.35 2.86 4.41
C VAL A 264 -21.61 3.26 3.64
N LYS A 265 -21.93 4.55 3.65
CA LYS A 265 -22.91 5.15 2.71
C LYS A 265 -22.23 5.43 1.36
N LYS A 266 -23.04 5.73 0.33
CA LYS A 266 -22.55 6.32 -0.93
C LYS A 266 -21.62 7.50 -0.62
N GLY A 267 -20.45 7.54 -1.24
CA GLY A 267 -19.47 8.61 -0.99
C GLY A 267 -18.06 8.28 -1.46
N THR A 268 -17.16 9.21 -1.19
CA THR A 268 -15.71 9.06 -1.40
C THR A 268 -15.04 8.87 -0.05
N TYR A 269 -14.16 7.87 0.04
CA TYR A 269 -13.41 7.54 1.24
C TYR A 269 -11.93 7.36 0.91
N TYR A 270 -11.10 7.34 1.94
CA TYR A 270 -9.70 6.92 1.83
C TYR A 270 -9.43 5.74 2.76
N LEU A 271 -8.73 4.73 2.25
CA LEU A 271 -8.14 3.69 3.07
C LEU A 271 -6.75 4.18 3.49
N LYS A 272 -6.55 4.42 4.78
CA LYS A 272 -5.27 4.80 5.38
C LYS A 272 -4.56 3.51 5.78
N VAL A 273 -3.50 3.16 5.06
CA VAL A 273 -2.85 1.84 5.20
C VAL A 273 -1.49 2.01 5.83
N LYS A 274 -1.26 1.29 6.93
CA LYS A 274 0.06 1.07 7.53
C LYS A 274 0.45 -0.39 7.33
N ALA A 275 1.43 -0.58 6.46
CA ALA A 275 2.01 -1.88 6.17
C ALA A 275 3.30 -2.02 6.99
N TYR A 276 3.35 -2.99 7.91
CA TYR A 276 4.58 -3.37 8.62
C TYR A 276 5.34 -4.42 7.81
N LEU A 277 5.58 -4.12 6.54
CA LEU A 277 6.10 -5.09 5.60
C LEU A 277 7.47 -4.62 5.13
N THR A 278 8.48 -5.48 5.26
CA THR A 278 9.80 -5.31 4.65
C THR A 278 9.76 -5.48 3.13
N ASN A 279 8.66 -6.04 2.63
CA ASN A 279 8.42 -6.42 1.24
C ASN A 279 7.31 -5.56 0.59
N PRO A 280 7.29 -5.45 -0.75
CA PRO A 280 6.17 -4.85 -1.46
C PRO A 280 4.88 -5.59 -1.14
N TYR A 281 3.75 -4.91 -1.28
CA TYR A 281 2.43 -5.51 -1.12
C TYR A 281 1.49 -5.08 -2.21
N ARG A 282 0.52 -5.95 -2.49
CA ARG A 282 -0.63 -5.63 -3.32
C ARG A 282 -1.85 -5.38 -2.44
N ILE A 283 -2.68 -4.43 -2.86
CA ILE A 283 -3.94 -4.10 -2.20
C ILE A 283 -5.06 -4.04 -3.23
N LYS A 284 -6.24 -4.56 -2.85
CA LYS A 284 -7.49 -4.32 -3.56
C LYS A 284 -8.61 -3.98 -2.58
N TYR A 285 -9.61 -3.28 -3.07
CA TYR A 285 -10.90 -3.24 -2.42
C TYR A 285 -11.97 -3.85 -3.31
N THR A 286 -13.00 -4.42 -2.70
CA THR A 286 -14.27 -4.72 -3.34
C THR A 286 -15.38 -4.02 -2.59
N PHE A 287 -16.51 -3.79 -3.26
CA PHE A 287 -17.69 -3.21 -2.66
C PHE A 287 -18.90 -4.10 -2.91
N LYS A 288 -19.74 -4.28 -1.89
CA LYS A 288 -21.04 -4.93 -2.03
C LYS A 288 -22.12 -4.01 -1.46
N ALA A 289 -23.11 -3.69 -2.31
CA ALA A 289 -24.30 -2.99 -1.86
C ALA A 289 -25.09 -3.89 -0.91
N LEU A 290 -25.59 -3.31 0.18
CA LEU A 290 -26.41 -4.01 1.15
C LEU A 290 -27.45 -3.05 1.71
N THR A 291 -28.71 -3.46 1.63
CA THR A 291 -29.81 -2.75 2.27
C THR A 291 -29.95 -3.24 3.71
N ASP A 292 -29.89 -2.31 4.65
CA ASP A 292 -30.25 -2.58 6.05
C ASP A 292 -31.75 -2.81 6.13
N GLN A 293 -32.15 -3.96 6.69
CA GLN A 293 -33.55 -4.35 6.80
C GLN A 293 -34.14 -4.09 8.19
N SER A 294 -33.33 -3.59 9.13
CA SER A 294 -33.78 -3.32 10.50
C SER A 294 -34.80 -2.18 10.58
N GLY A 295 -35.57 -2.18 11.68
CA GLY A 295 -36.37 -1.03 12.07
C GLY A 295 -35.54 -0.03 12.89
N SER A 296 -35.79 1.27 12.73
CA SER A 296 -35.14 2.32 13.53
C SER A 296 -35.70 2.46 14.95
N SER A 297 -36.84 1.83 15.23
CA SER A 297 -37.51 1.83 16.53
C SER A 297 -38.13 0.46 16.81
N GLN A 298 -38.47 0.18 18.07
CA GLN A 298 -39.16 -1.04 18.45
C GLN A 298 -40.52 -1.18 17.74
N LYS A 299 -41.25 -0.07 17.55
CA LYS A 299 -42.54 -0.06 16.83
C LYS A 299 -42.39 -0.46 15.36
N SER A 300 -41.33 0.01 14.71
CA SER A 300 -41.02 -0.27 13.31
C SER A 300 -40.12 -1.50 13.13
N ALA A 301 -39.97 -2.34 14.16
CA ALA A 301 -39.07 -3.49 14.14
C ALA A 301 -39.37 -4.44 12.99
N LYS A 302 -38.33 -4.90 12.30
CA LYS A 302 -38.45 -5.83 11.18
C LYS A 302 -38.85 -7.22 11.66
N THR A 303 -39.96 -7.74 11.16
CA THR A 303 -40.36 -9.13 11.40
C THR A 303 -39.41 -10.12 10.73
N ILE A 304 -38.86 -11.04 11.51
CA ILE A 304 -38.09 -12.20 11.06
C ILE A 304 -38.99 -13.43 11.20
N LYS A 305 -39.35 -14.04 10.06
CA LYS A 305 -40.04 -15.35 10.06
C LYS A 305 -39.05 -16.45 10.46
N SER A 306 -39.52 -17.54 11.05
CA SER A 306 -38.65 -18.67 11.42
C SER A 306 -37.86 -19.17 10.19
N GLY A 307 -36.56 -19.41 10.39
CA GLY A 307 -35.60 -19.79 9.35
C GLY A 307 -35.20 -18.67 8.37
N SER A 308 -35.89 -17.54 8.37
CA SER A 308 -35.61 -16.44 7.43
C SER A 308 -34.44 -15.58 7.87
N ARG A 309 -33.80 -14.93 6.90
CA ARG A 309 -32.66 -14.04 7.10
C ARG A 309 -33.11 -12.59 7.05
N ALA A 310 -32.55 -11.78 7.95
CA ALA A 310 -32.61 -10.32 7.85
C ALA A 310 -31.20 -9.75 7.93
N ASN A 311 -30.86 -8.83 7.03
CA ASN A 311 -29.57 -8.17 6.99
C ASN A 311 -29.59 -6.88 7.81
N GLY A 312 -28.44 -6.55 8.41
CA GLY A 312 -28.18 -5.26 9.03
C GLY A 312 -26.82 -4.73 8.62
N LEU A 313 -26.66 -3.40 8.68
CA LEU A 313 -25.46 -2.71 8.26
C LEU A 313 -25.01 -1.74 9.36
N VAL A 314 -23.78 -1.93 9.84
CA VAL A 314 -23.18 -1.08 10.86
C VAL A 314 -22.24 -0.10 10.16
N LEU A 315 -22.73 1.12 9.93
CA LEU A 315 -21.94 2.14 9.26
C LEU A 315 -20.83 2.65 10.19
N ALA A 316 -19.68 2.99 9.61
CA ALA A 316 -18.59 3.63 10.34
C ALA A 316 -18.99 4.97 10.99
N THR A 317 -20.06 5.61 10.49
CA THR A 317 -20.59 6.86 11.04
C THR A 317 -21.70 6.67 12.07
N ASP A 318 -22.18 5.44 12.28
CA ASP A 318 -23.25 5.17 13.25
C ASP A 318 -22.72 5.35 14.68
N LYS A 319 -23.54 5.96 15.55
CA LYS A 319 -23.28 6.08 16.99
C LYS A 319 -23.71 4.83 17.75
N THR A 320 -23.17 4.61 18.94
CA THR A 320 -23.66 3.55 19.87
C THR A 320 -25.14 3.66 20.22
N SER A 321 -25.72 4.88 20.13
CA SER A 321 -27.15 5.12 20.35
C SER A 321 -28.04 4.67 19.18
N LYS A 322 -27.49 4.40 17.99
CA LYS A 322 -28.25 3.81 16.89
C LYS A 322 -28.61 2.37 17.26
N VAL A 323 -29.88 2.04 17.09
CA VAL A 323 -30.42 0.71 17.37
C VAL A 323 -31.09 0.15 16.14
N ASP A 324 -30.72 -1.08 15.80
CA ASP A 324 -31.38 -1.87 14.78
C ASP A 324 -32.39 -2.79 15.47
N TRP A 325 -33.68 -2.65 15.11
CA TRP A 325 -34.77 -3.39 15.74
C TRP A 325 -35.32 -4.48 14.83
N TYR A 326 -35.40 -5.69 15.38
CA TYR A 326 -36.11 -6.82 14.77
C TYR A 326 -37.14 -7.39 15.74
N LYS A 327 -38.08 -8.17 15.23
CA LYS A 327 -39.07 -8.90 16.03
C LYS A 327 -39.36 -10.27 15.43
N PHE A 328 -39.78 -11.20 16.26
CA PHE A 328 -40.30 -12.49 15.84
C PHE A 328 -41.47 -12.89 16.72
N TYR A 329 -42.37 -13.70 16.17
CA TYR A 329 -43.57 -14.17 16.87
C TYR A 329 -43.45 -15.67 17.15
N LEU A 330 -43.73 -16.06 18.39
CA LEU A 330 -43.87 -17.45 18.80
C LEU A 330 -45.36 -17.79 18.94
N PRO A 331 -45.92 -18.70 18.14
CA PRO A 331 -47.33 -19.09 18.25
C PRO A 331 -47.63 -19.93 19.50
N LYS A 332 -46.61 -20.61 20.06
CA LYS A 332 -46.74 -21.47 21.23
C LYS A 332 -45.43 -21.48 22.03
N LYS A 333 -45.49 -22.07 23.23
CA LYS A 333 -44.32 -22.24 24.09
C LYS A 333 -43.31 -23.19 23.46
N GLN A 334 -42.09 -22.72 23.15
CA GLN A 334 -41.07 -23.51 22.44
C GLN A 334 -39.65 -23.00 22.66
N ASN A 335 -38.66 -23.83 22.33
CA ASN A 335 -37.25 -23.40 22.30
C ASN A 335 -37.00 -22.51 21.09
N VAL A 336 -36.08 -21.57 21.24
CA VAL A 336 -35.71 -20.61 20.20
C VAL A 336 -34.21 -20.63 19.98
N SER A 337 -33.78 -20.60 18.73
CA SER A 337 -32.39 -20.45 18.34
C SER A 337 -32.21 -19.16 17.55
N ILE A 338 -31.42 -18.23 18.07
CA ILE A 338 -31.06 -16.99 17.38
C ILE A 338 -29.63 -17.13 16.88
N SER A 339 -29.42 -16.91 15.60
CA SER A 339 -28.10 -16.92 14.96
C SER A 339 -27.80 -15.56 14.35
N ILE A 340 -26.58 -15.07 14.58
CA ILE A 340 -26.03 -13.89 13.93
C ILE A 340 -24.68 -14.24 13.31
N PHE A 341 -24.46 -13.81 12.09
CA PHE A 341 -23.20 -14.01 11.39
C PHE A 341 -22.91 -12.85 10.45
N GLY A 342 -21.63 -12.60 10.18
CA GLY A 342 -21.23 -11.48 9.35
C GLY A 342 -19.76 -11.18 9.47
N ASP A 343 -19.43 -9.91 9.24
CA ASP A 343 -18.07 -9.41 9.27
C ASP A 343 -18.07 -8.04 9.96
N THR A 344 -17.27 -7.89 11.02
CA THR A 344 -16.86 -6.57 11.52
C THR A 344 -15.35 -6.42 11.43
N CYS A 345 -14.85 -5.19 11.46
CA CYS A 345 -13.42 -4.96 11.61
C CYS A 345 -12.90 -5.60 12.91
N ASN A 346 -11.81 -6.37 12.83
CA ASN A 346 -11.33 -7.27 13.89
C ASN A 346 -10.95 -6.57 15.22
N THR A 347 -10.59 -5.28 15.16
CA THR A 347 -10.27 -4.44 16.33
C THR A 347 -11.36 -3.41 16.64
N SER A 348 -12.47 -3.42 15.89
CA SER A 348 -13.55 -2.44 16.05
C SER A 348 -14.50 -2.71 17.22
N GLY A 349 -14.39 -3.89 17.85
CA GLY A 349 -15.35 -4.39 18.84
C GLY A 349 -16.41 -5.29 18.21
N SER A 350 -17.54 -5.43 18.91
CA SER A 350 -18.60 -6.37 18.55
C SER A 350 -19.98 -5.72 18.47
N ILE A 351 -20.91 -6.43 17.85
CA ILE A 351 -22.33 -6.10 17.84
C ILE A 351 -22.96 -6.83 19.04
N ARG A 352 -23.80 -6.13 19.80
CA ARG A 352 -24.58 -6.68 20.92
C ARG A 352 -26.02 -6.90 20.48
N VAL A 353 -26.55 -8.08 20.79
CA VAL A 353 -27.96 -8.45 20.58
C VAL A 353 -28.58 -8.67 21.95
N GLN A 354 -29.66 -7.95 22.25
CA GLN A 354 -30.50 -8.15 23.44
C GLN A 354 -31.88 -8.66 23.03
N ILE A 355 -32.35 -9.70 23.72
CA ILE A 355 -33.67 -10.31 23.53
C ILE A 355 -34.64 -9.68 24.54
N ILE A 356 -35.73 -9.12 24.04
CA ILE A 356 -36.74 -8.45 24.87
C ILE A 356 -38.06 -9.23 24.77
N PRO A 357 -38.54 -9.85 25.87
CA PRO A 357 -39.77 -10.62 25.88
C PRO A 357 -41.04 -9.75 25.82
N PRO A 358 -42.20 -10.33 25.43
CA PRO A 358 -43.49 -9.63 25.38
C PRO A 358 -44.04 -9.21 26.74
N LYS A 359 -43.61 -9.88 27.82
CA LYS A 359 -43.94 -9.57 29.22
C LYS A 359 -42.63 -9.43 29.99
N LYS A 360 -42.63 -8.70 31.11
CA LYS A 360 -41.47 -8.57 32.01
C LYS A 360 -41.18 -9.94 32.66
N VAL A 361 -40.41 -10.77 31.98
CA VAL A 361 -39.90 -12.06 32.45
C VAL A 361 -38.38 -12.01 32.34
N ILE A 362 -37.68 -12.54 33.34
CA ILE A 362 -36.23 -12.63 33.31
C ILE A 362 -35.85 -13.77 32.34
N LEU A 363 -35.07 -13.44 31.32
CA LEU A 363 -34.45 -14.42 30.43
C LEU A 363 -32.96 -14.53 30.80
N PHE A 364 -32.52 -15.69 31.27
CA PHE A 364 -31.09 -15.91 31.51
C PHE A 364 -30.32 -15.92 30.19
N GLY A 365 -29.30 -15.07 30.07
CA GLY A 365 -28.52 -14.93 28.83
C GLY A 365 -29.28 -14.23 27.71
N ASP A 366 -30.14 -13.25 28.06
CA ASP A 366 -30.90 -12.43 27.11
C ASP A 366 -30.01 -11.60 26.16
N THR A 367 -28.74 -11.43 26.52
CA THR A 367 -27.78 -10.61 25.80
C THR A 367 -26.57 -11.41 25.38
N PHE A 368 -26.15 -11.26 24.12
CA PHE A 368 -24.90 -11.82 23.62
C PHE A 368 -24.23 -10.86 22.64
N SER A 369 -22.93 -11.01 22.44
CA SER A 369 -22.16 -10.22 21.49
C SER A 369 -21.45 -11.09 20.46
N ALA A 370 -21.29 -10.57 19.26
CA ALA A 370 -20.57 -11.23 18.16
C ALA A 370 -19.86 -10.18 17.29
N GLY A 371 -18.63 -10.48 16.88
CA GLY A 371 -17.81 -9.57 16.08
C GLY A 371 -16.53 -10.26 15.61
N GLY A 372 -15.76 -9.54 14.81
CA GLY A 372 -14.57 -10.03 14.12
C GLY A 372 -14.85 -10.41 12.67
N THR A 373 -13.81 -10.79 11.94
CA THR A 373 -13.94 -11.19 10.55
C THR A 373 -14.58 -12.59 10.44
N GLY A 374 -15.66 -12.70 9.68
CA GLY A 374 -16.39 -13.95 9.45
C GLY A 374 -16.94 -14.57 10.74
N PHE A 375 -17.47 -13.76 11.65
CA PHE A 375 -18.04 -14.23 12.90
C PHE A 375 -19.33 -15.02 12.64
N LYS A 376 -19.58 -16.03 13.49
CA LYS A 376 -20.83 -16.78 13.53
C LYS A 376 -21.13 -17.14 14.98
N LYS A 377 -22.25 -16.66 15.50
CA LYS A 377 -22.71 -16.96 16.86
C LYS A 377 -24.15 -17.45 16.79
N ALA A 378 -24.42 -18.57 17.45
CA ALA A 378 -25.77 -19.05 17.69
C ALA A 378 -26.00 -19.15 19.20
N VAL A 379 -27.16 -18.69 19.65
CA VAL A 379 -27.63 -18.82 21.03
C VAL A 379 -28.95 -19.56 20.98
N LYS A 380 -29.01 -20.67 21.71
CA LYS A 380 -30.24 -21.44 21.93
C LYS A 380 -30.79 -21.09 23.30
N SER A 381 -32.10 -20.92 23.41
CA SER A 381 -32.75 -20.76 24.71
C SER A 381 -32.53 -22.02 25.54
N LYS A 382 -32.19 -21.85 26.83
CA LYS A 382 -32.12 -22.97 27.78
C LYS A 382 -33.53 -23.48 28.06
N ASP A 383 -34.45 -22.56 28.34
CA ASP A 383 -35.85 -22.84 28.59
C ASP A 383 -36.73 -22.52 27.38
N LYS A 384 -37.95 -23.07 27.40
CA LYS A 384 -38.97 -22.76 26.40
C LYS A 384 -39.53 -21.37 26.63
N PHE A 385 -39.47 -20.53 25.61
CA PHE A 385 -40.07 -19.20 25.59
C PHE A 385 -41.57 -19.30 25.39
N ASN A 386 -42.35 -18.53 26.14
CA ASN A 386 -43.81 -18.49 26.02
C ASN A 386 -44.24 -17.87 24.67
N ALA A 387 -45.48 -18.15 24.26
CA ALA A 387 -46.07 -17.52 23.08
C ALA A 387 -46.07 -15.98 23.18
N GLY A 388 -45.91 -15.31 22.04
CA GLY A 388 -45.94 -13.85 21.95
C GLY A 388 -44.83 -13.28 21.06
N THR A 389 -44.79 -11.95 20.99
CA THR A 389 -43.83 -11.21 20.16
C THR A 389 -42.58 -10.84 20.97
N TYR A 390 -41.43 -11.31 20.53
CA TYR A 390 -40.14 -10.97 21.09
C TYR A 390 -39.46 -9.94 20.19
N TYR A 391 -38.71 -9.03 20.79
CA TYR A 391 -37.90 -8.05 20.07
C TYR A 391 -36.42 -8.39 20.21
N LEU A 392 -35.67 -8.11 19.16
CA LEU A 392 -34.21 -8.17 19.16
C LEU A 392 -33.70 -6.75 18.97
N LYS A 393 -33.01 -6.25 20.00
CA LYS A 393 -32.36 -4.95 20.00
C LYS A 393 -30.89 -5.14 19.66
N VAL A 394 -30.47 -4.67 18.49
CA VAL A 394 -29.09 -4.81 18.02
C VAL A 394 -28.38 -3.46 18.09
N THR A 395 -27.22 -3.42 18.75
CA THR A 395 -26.46 -2.19 19.02
C THR A 395 -24.96 -2.39 18.86
N LYS A 396 -24.23 -1.28 18.66
CA LYS A 396 -22.76 -1.29 18.70
C LYS A 396 -22.30 -1.35 20.15
N THR A 397 -21.27 -2.14 20.45
CA THR A 397 -20.65 -2.14 21.78
C THR A 397 -19.81 -0.88 22.06
N ASN A 398 -19.33 -0.21 21.00
CA ASN A 398 -18.62 1.06 21.04
C ASN A 398 -18.72 1.77 19.66
N ASP A 399 -18.24 3.01 19.55
CA ASP A 399 -18.35 3.81 18.32
C ASP A 399 -17.53 3.28 17.14
N ASN A 400 -16.51 2.45 17.39
CA ASN A 400 -15.59 1.97 16.36
C ASN A 400 -16.18 0.85 15.49
N VAL A 401 -17.20 0.12 15.99
CA VAL A 401 -17.77 -1.06 15.32
C VAL A 401 -18.24 -0.71 13.91
N THR A 402 -17.82 -1.46 12.91
CA THR A 402 -18.32 -1.29 11.55
C THR A 402 -18.29 -2.59 10.77
N GLY A 403 -19.25 -2.77 9.88
CA GLY A 403 -19.36 -3.97 9.06
C GLY A 403 -20.81 -4.29 8.73
N HIS A 404 -21.12 -5.57 8.66
CA HIS A 404 -22.46 -6.06 8.37
C HIS A 404 -22.76 -7.34 9.13
N TYR A 405 -24.05 -7.66 9.24
CA TYR A 405 -24.51 -8.90 9.83
C TYR A 405 -25.79 -9.40 9.15
N THR A 406 -26.05 -10.67 9.35
CA THR A 406 -27.31 -11.33 9.03
C THR A 406 -27.79 -12.03 10.29
N ILE A 407 -29.07 -11.81 10.64
CA ILE A 407 -29.74 -12.45 11.76
C ILE A 407 -30.80 -13.44 11.29
N THR A 408 -30.94 -14.54 12.00
CA THR A 408 -31.93 -15.59 11.76
C THR A 408 -32.47 -16.08 13.10
N VAL A 409 -33.76 -16.38 13.15
CA VAL A 409 -34.44 -16.99 14.30
C VAL A 409 -35.02 -18.32 13.84
N LYS A 410 -34.87 -19.37 14.64
CA LYS A 410 -35.48 -20.68 14.40
C LYS A 410 -36.24 -21.16 15.62
#